data_AF-A0A1I0WD17-F1
#
_entry.id   AF-A0A1I0WD17-F1
#
_cell.length_a   1.000
_cell.length_b   1.000
_cell.length_c   1.000
_cell.angle_alpha   90.00
_cell.angle_beta   90.00
_cell.angle_gamma   90.00
#
_symmetry.space_group_name_H-M   'P 1'
#
loop_
_entity.id
_entity.type
_entity.pdbx_description
1 polymer ?
#
loop_
_entity_poly.entity_id
_entity_poly.type
_entity_poly.pdbx_seq_one_letter_code
_entity_poly.pdbx_strand_id
1 'polypeptide(L)'
;MALTMDMDAKKAELLLRAALLDDASNVEERFAALSAEINVDDDGDAWIALDMDLWPEDKEAREAEAIAKMLWLEIDWSMTSGTFPFAWPGIGAHTDKTTAYFKMVLEAYGRQSPDKGTK
;
A
#
# COMPACT_ATOMS: atom_id res chain seq x y z
N MET A 1 25.87 -2.79 -24.41
CA MET A 1 26.14 -2.12 -23.13
C MET A 1 25.38 -2.87 -22.07
N ALA A 2 26.07 -3.49 -21.10
CA ALA A 2 25.39 -3.99 -19.90
C ALA A 2 25.16 -2.79 -18.98
N LEU A 3 23.92 -2.56 -18.57
CA LEU A 3 23.59 -1.59 -17.53
C LEU A 3 24.02 -2.21 -16.20
N THR A 4 24.97 -1.61 -15.49
CA THR A 4 25.22 -1.92 -14.08
C THR A 4 24.12 -1.30 -13.25
N MET A 5 23.33 -2.15 -12.58
CA MET A 5 22.25 -1.72 -11.70
C MET A 5 22.83 -1.45 -10.31
N ASP A 6 22.87 -0.18 -9.92
CA ASP A 6 23.16 0.24 -8.56
C ASP A 6 21.88 0.07 -7.72
N MET A 7 21.82 -0.99 -6.92
CA MET A 7 20.67 -1.31 -6.06
C MET A 7 20.99 -0.89 -4.61
N ASP A 8 20.10 -0.10 -4.02
CA ASP A 8 20.16 0.32 -2.62
C ASP A 8 18.82 0.01 -1.93
N ALA A 9 18.80 0.05 -0.59
CA ALA A 9 17.62 -0.25 0.20
C ALA A 9 16.38 0.56 -0.23
N LYS A 10 16.54 1.85 -0.57
CA LYS A 10 15.40 2.69 -0.99
C LYS A 10 14.82 2.28 -2.34
N LYS A 11 15.68 1.86 -3.28
CA LYS A 11 15.24 1.31 -4.56
C LYS A 11 14.52 -0.02 -4.37
N ALA A 12 15.02 -0.89 -3.48
CA ALA A 12 14.37 -2.14 -3.12
C ALA A 12 12.99 -1.90 -2.46
N GLU A 13 12.92 -1.00 -1.47
CA GLU A 13 11.67 -0.57 -0.84
C GLU A 13 10.65 -0.05 -1.85
N LEU A 14 11.11 0.74 -2.83
CA LEU A 14 10.24 1.28 -3.88
C LEU A 14 9.70 0.18 -4.80
N LEU A 15 10.53 -0.79 -5.17
CA LEU A 15 10.13 -1.93 -5.99
C LEU A 15 9.14 -2.83 -5.25
N LEU A 16 9.38 -3.13 -3.97
CA LEU A 16 8.45 -3.87 -3.12
C LEU A 16 7.11 -3.14 -2.99
N ARG A 17 7.12 -1.82 -2.80
CA ARG A 17 5.90 -1.01 -2.76
C ARG A 17 5.14 -1.02 -4.09
N ALA A 18 5.85 -0.96 -5.22
CA ALA A 18 5.24 -1.06 -6.54
C ALA A 18 4.60 -2.44 -6.76
N ALA A 19 5.26 -3.50 -6.31
CA ALA A 19 4.73 -4.85 -6.41
C ALA A 19 3.48 -5.06 -5.53
N LEU A 20 3.48 -4.51 -4.31
CA LEU A 20 2.28 -4.48 -3.45
C LEU A 20 1.10 -3.73 -4.12
N LEU A 21 1.38 -2.68 -4.88
CA LEU A 21 0.37 -1.96 -5.65
C LEU A 21 -0.18 -2.78 -6.82
N ASP A 22 0.62 -3.64 -7.43
CA ASP A 22 0.19 -4.56 -8.48
C ASP A 22 -0.68 -5.69 -7.92
N ASP A 23 -0.39 -6.17 -6.70
CA ASP A 23 -1.21 -7.15 -5.97
C ASP A 23 -2.56 -6.56 -5.49
N ALA A 24 -2.66 -5.24 -5.35
CA ALA A 24 -3.86 -4.55 -4.88
C ALA A 24 -5.01 -4.54 -5.91
N SER A 25 -6.15 -5.08 -5.50
CA SER A 25 -7.37 -5.27 -6.31
C SER A 25 -8.38 -4.13 -6.15
N ASN A 26 -8.31 -3.37 -5.06
CA ASN A 26 -9.24 -2.28 -4.76
C ASN A 26 -8.50 -1.05 -4.18
N VAL A 27 -9.24 0.01 -3.87
CA VAL A 27 -8.65 1.26 -3.36
C VAL A 27 -8.13 1.13 -1.93
N GLU A 28 -8.79 0.34 -1.08
CA GLU A 28 -8.33 0.06 0.30
C GLU A 28 -6.95 -0.60 0.29
N GLU A 29 -6.80 -1.69 -0.47
CA GLU A 29 -5.55 -2.42 -0.60
C GLU A 29 -4.44 -1.55 -1.20
N ARG A 30 -4.79 -0.67 -2.17
CA ARG A 30 -3.82 0.30 -2.70
C ARG A 30 -3.37 1.30 -1.65
N PHE A 31 -4.26 1.75 -0.77
CA PHE A 31 -3.85 2.60 0.34
C PHE A 31 -2.94 1.84 1.30
N ALA A 32 -3.26 0.58 1.63
CA ALA A 32 -2.40 -0.26 2.45
C ALA A 32 -1.00 -0.39 1.83
N ALA A 33 -0.90 -0.69 0.54
CA ALA A 33 0.37 -0.77 -0.18
C ALA A 33 1.14 0.57 -0.17
N LEU A 34 0.45 1.70 -0.39
CA LEU A 34 1.07 3.02 -0.36
C LEU A 34 1.58 3.40 1.02
N SER A 35 0.85 3.05 2.07
CA SER A 35 1.18 3.36 3.46
C SER A 35 2.02 2.30 4.14
N ALA A 36 2.31 1.18 3.47
CA ALA A 36 3.10 0.09 4.02
C ALA A 36 4.45 0.62 4.54
N GLU A 37 4.76 0.26 5.79
CA GLU A 37 6.09 0.45 6.34
C GLU A 37 6.96 -0.65 5.76
N ILE A 38 7.97 -0.25 4.98
CA ILE A 38 8.90 -1.17 4.33
C ILE A 38 10.30 -0.74 4.76
N ASN A 39 11.04 -1.65 5.35
CA ASN A 39 12.43 -1.47 5.73
C ASN A 39 13.23 -2.62 5.13
N VAL A 40 14.25 -2.30 4.35
CA VAL A 40 15.18 -3.30 3.79
C VAL A 40 16.53 -3.09 4.44
N ASP A 41 17.06 -4.13 5.05
CA ASP A 41 18.39 -4.09 5.64
C ASP A 41 19.47 -4.61 4.67
N ASP A 42 20.73 -4.46 5.07
CA ASP A 42 21.88 -4.91 4.31
C ASP A 42 22.13 -6.43 4.48
N ASP A 43 21.41 -7.09 5.38
CA ASP A 43 21.58 -8.50 5.75
C ASP A 43 20.71 -9.45 4.90
N GLY A 44 19.87 -8.89 4.03
CA GLY A 44 19.06 -9.64 3.07
C GLY A 44 17.62 -9.83 3.53
N ASP A 45 17.15 -9.05 4.50
CA ASP A 45 15.80 -9.13 5.01
C ASP A 45 15.01 -7.85 4.68
N ALA A 46 13.74 -8.02 4.38
CA ALA A 46 12.78 -6.95 4.16
C ALA A 46 11.64 -7.08 5.17
N TRP A 47 11.51 -6.12 6.07
CA TRP A 47 10.37 -6.04 6.97
C TRP A 47 9.25 -5.22 6.33
N ILE A 48 8.07 -5.82 6.18
CA ILE A 48 6.89 -5.17 5.62
C ILE A 48 5.74 -5.24 6.62
N ALA A 49 5.26 -4.08 7.06
CA ALA A 49 4.05 -3.97 7.87
C ALA A 49 2.89 -3.37 7.07
N LEU A 50 1.79 -4.14 6.99
CA LEU A 50 0.54 -3.74 6.34
C LEU A 50 -0.53 -3.44 7.37
N ASP A 51 -1.42 -2.51 7.03
CA ASP A 51 -2.57 -2.19 7.87
C ASP A 51 -3.66 -3.25 7.71
N MET A 52 -4.00 -3.94 8.79
CA MET A 52 -4.98 -5.03 8.80
C MET A 52 -6.41 -4.57 8.47
N ASP A 53 -6.73 -3.29 8.61
CA ASP A 53 -8.04 -2.73 8.24
C ASP A 53 -8.14 -2.46 6.72
N LEU A 54 -7.01 -2.45 6.00
CA LEU A 54 -6.93 -2.11 4.58
C LEU A 54 -6.45 -3.28 3.70
N TRP A 55 -5.66 -4.19 4.26
CA TRP A 55 -5.16 -5.38 3.58
C TRP A 55 -5.68 -6.64 4.27
N PRO A 56 -6.41 -7.53 3.57
CA PRO A 56 -6.92 -8.76 4.18
C PRO A 56 -5.80 -9.67 4.70
N GLU A 57 -5.95 -10.22 5.92
CA GLU A 57 -4.96 -11.11 6.54
C GLU A 57 -4.66 -12.38 5.72
N ASP A 58 -5.63 -12.86 4.94
CA ASP A 58 -5.52 -14.06 4.10
C ASP A 58 -5.05 -13.76 2.68
N LYS A 59 -4.81 -12.49 2.34
CA LYS A 59 -4.40 -12.09 0.99
C LYS A 59 -2.88 -12.16 0.82
N GLU A 60 -2.46 -13.06 -0.06
CA GLU A 60 -1.08 -13.18 -0.53
C GLU A 60 -0.67 -11.98 -1.41
N ALA A 61 0.58 -11.52 -1.25
CA ALA A 61 1.21 -10.50 -2.09
C ALA A 61 2.26 -11.14 -3.01
N ARG A 62 1.78 -11.79 -4.08
CA ARG A 62 2.60 -12.65 -4.94
C ARG A 62 3.63 -11.89 -5.74
N GLU A 63 3.28 -10.70 -6.24
CA GLU A 63 4.22 -9.86 -6.96
C GLU A 63 5.30 -9.33 -5.98
N ALA A 64 4.91 -8.94 -4.77
CA ALA A 64 5.88 -8.51 -3.75
C ALA A 64 6.88 -9.64 -3.40
N GLU A 65 6.39 -10.87 -3.21
CA GLU A 65 7.26 -12.03 -3.01
C GLU A 65 8.16 -12.32 -4.21
N ALA A 66 7.65 -12.16 -5.43
CA ALA A 66 8.44 -12.38 -6.64
C ALA A 66 9.59 -11.38 -6.74
N ILE A 67 9.32 -10.10 -6.46
CA ILE A 67 10.36 -9.06 -6.41
C ILE A 67 11.36 -9.33 -5.30
N ALA A 68 10.93 -9.67 -4.09
CA ALA A 68 11.86 -10.02 -3.01
C ALA A 68 12.80 -11.16 -3.40
N LYS A 69 12.27 -12.24 -4.02
CA LYS A 69 13.09 -13.34 -4.54
C LYS A 69 14.10 -12.89 -5.61
N MET A 70 13.73 -11.96 -6.48
CA MET A 70 14.65 -11.39 -7.48
C MET A 70 15.73 -10.50 -6.87
N LEU A 71 15.44 -9.89 -5.71
CA LEU A 71 16.37 -9.08 -4.93
C LEU A 71 17.15 -9.90 -3.89
N TRP A 72 16.92 -11.22 -3.81
CA TRP A 72 17.48 -12.11 -2.79
C TRP A 72 17.14 -11.68 -1.36
N LEU A 73 15.93 -11.15 -1.18
CA LEU A 73 15.39 -10.75 0.12
C LEU A 73 14.41 -11.80 0.67
N GLU A 74 14.45 -12.03 1.97
CA GLU A 74 13.36 -12.70 2.70
C GLU A 74 12.41 -11.63 3.26
N ILE A 75 11.09 -11.83 3.09
CA ILE A 75 10.11 -10.88 3.62
C ILE A 75 9.65 -11.36 5.00
N ASP A 76 9.86 -10.53 6.02
CA ASP A 76 9.21 -10.65 7.31
C ASP A 76 7.91 -9.82 7.31
N TRP A 77 6.78 -10.51 7.37
CA TRP A 77 5.45 -9.90 7.32
C TRP A 77 4.96 -9.55 8.72
N SER A 78 4.55 -8.30 8.90
CA SER A 78 3.89 -7.83 10.10
C SER A 78 2.55 -7.17 9.77
N MET A 79 1.67 -7.15 10.76
CA MET A 79 0.40 -6.43 10.69
C MET A 79 0.39 -5.32 11.72
N THR A 80 -0.06 -4.14 11.29
CA THR A 80 -0.28 -3.00 12.15
C THR A 80 -1.76 -2.62 12.14
N SER A 81 -2.22 -2.01 13.22
CA SER A 81 -3.54 -1.40 13.31
C SER A 81 -3.36 0.09 13.55
N GLY A 82 -3.91 0.94 12.69
CA GLY A 82 -3.85 2.39 12.85
C GLY A 82 -5.13 3.06 12.37
N THR A 83 -5.48 4.21 12.95
CA THR A 83 -6.49 5.10 12.34
C THR A 83 -5.87 5.81 11.15
N PHE A 84 -5.63 5.08 10.07
CA PHE A 84 -5.25 5.71 8.81
C PHE A 84 -6.39 6.63 8.35
N PRO A 85 -6.11 7.84 7.83
CA PRO A 85 -7.11 8.84 7.48
C PRO A 85 -8.11 8.38 6.39
N PHE A 86 -7.92 7.19 5.83
CA PHE A 86 -8.73 6.58 4.79
C PHE A 86 -9.31 5.22 5.20
N ALA A 87 -9.17 4.79 6.47
CA ALA A 87 -9.80 3.60 7.01
C ALA A 87 -11.31 3.83 7.26
N TRP A 88 -12.03 4.26 6.21
CA TRP A 88 -13.49 4.32 6.22
C TRP A 88 -14.00 2.91 5.88
N PRO A 89 -14.36 2.11 6.89
CA PRO A 89 -14.41 0.66 6.72
C PRO A 89 -15.43 0.28 5.66
N GLY A 90 -14.97 -0.52 4.68
CA GLY A 90 -15.81 -1.11 3.64
C GLY A 90 -16.08 -0.22 2.44
N ILE A 91 -15.74 1.08 2.44
CA ILE A 91 -16.00 1.95 1.28
C ILE A 91 -14.98 1.71 0.16
N GLY A 92 -13.71 1.53 0.49
CA GLY A 92 -12.64 1.33 -0.48
C GLY A 92 -12.59 -0.08 -1.06
N ALA A 93 -13.17 -1.08 -0.39
CA ALA A 93 -13.36 -2.43 -0.91
C ALA A 93 -14.25 -2.49 -2.17
N HIS A 94 -15.13 -1.51 -2.38
CA HIS A 94 -16.16 -1.53 -3.43
C HIS A 94 -15.71 -1.00 -4.80
N THR A 95 -14.49 -0.49 -4.91
CA THR A 95 -14.03 0.17 -6.12
C THR A 95 -12.53 0.09 -6.29
N ASP A 96 -12.09 0.00 -7.53
CA ASP A 96 -10.69 0.10 -7.93
C ASP A 96 -10.32 1.51 -8.42
N LYS A 97 -11.25 2.47 -8.42
CA LYS A 97 -10.99 3.86 -8.84
C LYS A 97 -11.08 4.80 -7.65
N THR A 98 -10.00 5.54 -7.40
CA THR A 98 -9.93 6.57 -6.34
C THR A 98 -11.01 7.65 -6.51
N THR A 99 -11.38 8.00 -7.74
CA THR A 99 -12.45 8.97 -7.99
C THR A 99 -13.83 8.44 -7.59
N ALA A 100 -14.10 7.15 -7.79
CA ALA A 100 -15.34 6.53 -7.33
C ALA A 100 -15.33 6.35 -5.81
N TYR A 101 -14.19 5.95 -5.23
CA TYR A 101 -14.01 5.87 -3.78
C TYR A 101 -14.30 7.22 -3.11
N PHE A 102 -13.67 8.29 -3.59
CA PHE A 102 -13.86 9.62 -3.01
C PHE A 102 -15.30 10.13 -3.19
N LYS A 103 -15.97 9.79 -4.30
CA LYS A 103 -17.41 10.06 -4.45
C LYS A 103 -18.25 9.35 -3.40
N MET A 104 -17.98 8.07 -3.15
CA MET A 104 -18.68 7.28 -2.12
C MET A 104 -18.43 7.85 -0.72
N VAL A 105 -17.19 8.25 -0.41
CA VAL A 105 -16.86 8.94 0.85
C VAL A 105 -17.65 10.25 0.97
N LEU A 106 -17.68 11.09 -0.08
CA LEU A 106 -18.46 12.32 -0.08
C LEU A 106 -19.96 12.07 0.06
N GLU A 107 -20.50 10.98 -0.47
CA GLU A 107 -21.91 10.61 -0.31
C GLU A 107 -22.20 10.14 1.12
N ALA A 108 -21.34 9.29 1.69
CA ALA A 108 -21.48 8.77 3.05
C ALA A 108 -21.36 9.85 4.13
N TYR A 109 -20.47 10.83 3.95
CA TYR A 109 -20.18 11.88 4.94
C TYR A 109 -20.83 13.24 4.61
N GLY A 110 -21.78 13.26 3.68
CA GLY A 110 -22.58 14.44 3.37
C GLY A 110 -21.75 15.58 2.77
N ARG A 111 -21.26 15.40 1.53
CA ARG A 111 -20.55 16.36 0.67
C ARG A 111 -19.93 17.52 1.46
N GLN A 112 -18.93 17.23 2.29
CA GLN A 112 -18.10 18.27 2.88
C GLN A 112 -17.31 18.93 1.76
N SER A 113 -17.90 19.93 1.11
CA SER A 113 -17.10 20.90 0.38
C SER A 113 -16.25 21.61 1.43
N PRO A 114 -14.93 21.78 1.21
CA PRO A 114 -14.14 22.64 2.08
C PRO A 114 -14.88 23.97 2.19
N ASP A 115 -15.21 24.36 3.41
CA ASP A 115 -15.94 25.59 3.69
C ASP A 115 -15.24 26.70 2.92
N LYS A 116 -15.92 27.25 1.91
CA LYS A 116 -15.40 28.40 1.18
C LYS A 116 -15.58 29.55 2.13
N GLY A 117 -14.61 29.72 3.03
CA GLY A 117 -14.64 30.68 4.12
C GLY A 117 -15.32 31.96 3.68
N THR A 118 -16.56 32.14 4.15
CA THR A 118 -17.29 33.37 3.96
C THR A 118 -16.52 34.44 4.73
N LYS A 119 -15.90 35.34 3.96
CA LYS A 119 -15.45 36.65 4.46
C LYS A 119 -16.63 37.42 5.05
#